data_AF-A0A969NJL3-F1
#
_entry.id   AF-A0A969NJL3-F1
#
_cell.length_a   1.000
_cell.length_b   1.000
_cell.length_c   1.000
_cell.angle_alpha   90.00
_cell.angle_beta   90.00
_cell.angle_gamma   90.00
#
_symmetry.space_group_name_H-M   'P 1'
#
loop_
_entity.id
_entity.type
_entity.pdbx_description
1 polymer ?
#
loop_
_entity_poly.entity_id
_entity_poly.type
_entity_poly.pdbx_seq_one_letter_code
_entity_poly.pdbx_strand_id
1 'polypeptide(L)'
;MANKPEWKAAHLERNMNMVEWHKNHPSIIVWSMGNEAGTGPNMIETYHAIHNRDNTRPVHYERAEKDTELKEKHTDIIGDMYRGIESIKNRWIGTDPERPFIWCEYSHAMGNSNGNFQEYWDLVESDRQIQGGFIWDWVDQGLAQFKDKKKYWAYGGHFEPKGVYHDYNFCMNGLVNPDRTPHPGLYEVKKVYQNIGFKASDIENGKIIIQNKRFFKDLSDCFFRWDLIEDGKVVKSANLGEVTISPQTEKEYTIDFGKVKDSREYFLNIYAINKNETELVPFGHVIANEQIKITKANFSKPIAKMFGNMVSKETNENIQLLGENFEIRFDKRNGALSSYILNGQELIKHPLIPDFWRAPTDNDFGNEMQKRCKVWKEVIQNSVLKSVKMNLVSENKVNISTSIILPSVDGNIQISYDIFGNGQIDVNYSFEANETNLPEIPRIGLVLQVPKELNNLDYYGRGPIENYCDRNTASFVGLYKSKVADQYFAYSRPQENGHKSDARWLSLTNHSGLGLKFVANNETFEFNALQHTTSDSDPGEEKLLRTPLDVETRDFVELHIDHKMMGVGGDNSWGAKPHNPYIFYADQKYSFNFSILPLK
;
A
#
# COMPACT_ATOMS: atom_id res chain seq x y z
N MET A 1 -7.34 -37.76 12.19
CA MET A 1 -8.71 -38.26 12.42
C MET A 1 -9.34 -38.80 11.15
N ALA A 2 -9.07 -38.20 9.98
CA ALA A 2 -9.56 -38.66 8.67
C ALA A 2 -9.26 -40.13 8.31
N ASN A 3 -8.18 -40.71 8.84
CA ASN A 3 -7.79 -42.12 8.63
C ASN A 3 -8.28 -43.11 9.69
N LYS A 4 -8.96 -42.64 10.74
CA LYS A 4 -9.34 -43.48 11.90
C LYS A 4 -10.79 -43.93 11.78
N PRO A 5 -11.10 -45.24 11.64
CA PRO A 5 -12.48 -45.71 11.43
C PRO A 5 -13.45 -45.31 12.54
N GLU A 6 -13.00 -45.24 13.79
CA GLU A 6 -13.81 -44.84 14.94
C GLU A 6 -14.28 -43.38 14.87
N TRP A 7 -13.63 -42.55 14.03
CA TRP A 7 -14.04 -41.17 13.76
C TRP A 7 -14.95 -41.03 12.53
N LYS A 8 -15.25 -42.12 11.79
CA LYS A 8 -16.08 -42.07 10.57
C LYS A 8 -17.45 -41.46 10.84
N ALA A 9 -18.14 -41.94 11.87
CA ALA A 9 -19.48 -41.47 12.24
C ALA A 9 -19.49 -39.96 12.50
N ALA A 10 -18.48 -39.44 13.20
CA ALA A 10 -18.40 -38.01 13.52
C ALA A 10 -18.18 -37.12 12.28
N HIS A 11 -17.42 -37.58 11.27
CA HIS A 11 -17.25 -36.83 10.01
C HIS A 11 -18.55 -36.81 9.21
N LEU A 12 -19.20 -37.97 9.08
CA LEU A 12 -20.47 -38.11 8.37
C LEU A 12 -21.58 -37.28 9.01
N GLU A 13 -21.75 -37.37 10.33
CA GLU A 13 -22.83 -36.68 11.04
C GLU A 13 -22.74 -35.15 10.86
N ARG A 14 -21.55 -34.57 11.04
CA ARG A 14 -21.35 -33.11 10.88
C ARG A 14 -21.68 -32.64 9.47
N ASN A 15 -21.21 -33.36 8.45
CA ASN A 15 -21.41 -33.00 7.06
C ASN A 15 -22.85 -33.23 6.60
N MET A 16 -23.44 -34.37 6.94
CA MET A 16 -24.81 -34.68 6.54
C MET A 16 -25.83 -33.80 7.27
N ASN A 17 -25.59 -33.41 8.52
CA ASN A 17 -26.44 -32.44 9.21
C ASN A 17 -26.42 -31.07 8.50
N MET A 18 -25.26 -30.60 8.05
CA MET A 18 -25.15 -29.38 7.25
C MET A 18 -25.96 -29.49 5.95
N VAL A 19 -25.77 -30.57 5.19
CA VAL A 19 -26.49 -30.77 3.92
C VAL A 19 -27.99 -30.86 4.14
N GLU A 20 -28.45 -31.67 5.10
CA GLU A 20 -29.88 -31.83 5.36
C GLU A 20 -30.54 -30.53 5.79
N TRP A 21 -29.87 -29.73 6.62
CA TRP A 21 -30.41 -28.45 7.07
C TRP A 21 -30.47 -27.42 5.94
N HIS A 22 -29.48 -27.41 5.04
CA HIS A 22 -29.28 -26.27 4.12
C HIS A 22 -29.53 -26.53 2.63
N LYS A 23 -29.78 -27.77 2.19
CA LYS A 23 -29.93 -28.17 0.77
C LYS A 23 -30.93 -27.38 -0.09
N ASN A 24 -31.89 -26.70 0.53
CA ASN A 24 -32.91 -25.92 -0.17
C ASN A 24 -32.53 -24.44 -0.39
N HIS A 25 -31.35 -23.99 0.06
CA HIS A 25 -30.91 -22.60 -0.15
C HIS A 25 -30.23 -22.43 -1.52
N PRO A 26 -30.74 -21.57 -2.42
CA PRO A 26 -30.13 -21.34 -3.73
C PRO A 26 -28.83 -20.53 -3.66
N SER A 27 -28.58 -19.81 -2.55
CA SER A 27 -27.33 -19.09 -2.33
C SER A 27 -26.14 -20.00 -2.03
N ILE A 28 -26.41 -21.25 -1.62
CA ILE A 28 -25.37 -22.25 -1.42
C ILE A 28 -25.15 -22.92 -2.77
N ILE A 29 -23.93 -22.80 -3.29
CA ILE A 29 -23.56 -23.35 -4.60
C ILE A 29 -22.50 -24.45 -4.52
N VAL A 30 -21.86 -24.63 -3.36
CA VAL A 30 -20.80 -25.62 -3.12
C VAL A 30 -20.95 -26.15 -1.69
N TRP A 31 -20.72 -27.44 -1.48
CA TRP A 31 -20.55 -28.01 -0.15
C TRP A 31 -19.07 -28.13 0.20
N SER A 32 -18.61 -27.58 1.32
CA SER A 32 -17.25 -27.84 1.81
C SER A 32 -17.27 -28.89 2.93
N MET A 33 -16.39 -29.89 2.84
CA MET A 33 -16.36 -30.99 3.83
C MET A 33 -15.68 -30.64 5.16
N GLY A 34 -15.07 -29.46 5.27
CA GLY A 34 -14.32 -28.98 6.42
C GLY A 34 -13.00 -28.32 6.04
N ASN A 35 -12.19 -27.97 7.03
CA ASN A 35 -10.94 -27.23 6.88
C ASN A 35 -9.77 -27.94 7.55
N GLU A 36 -8.61 -28.00 6.90
CA GLU A 36 -7.31 -28.46 7.45
C GLU A 36 -7.27 -29.78 8.27
N ALA A 37 -8.28 -30.64 8.15
CA ALA A 37 -8.43 -31.85 8.99
C ALA A 37 -7.63 -33.09 8.52
N GLY A 38 -6.77 -32.92 7.51
CA GLY A 38 -6.09 -34.01 6.78
C GLY A 38 -7.04 -34.85 5.92
N THR A 39 -6.51 -35.66 4.99
CA THR A 39 -7.33 -36.54 4.15
C THR A 39 -7.23 -38.02 4.56
N GLY A 40 -8.22 -38.82 4.17
CA GLY A 40 -8.38 -40.22 4.55
C GLY A 40 -9.69 -40.85 4.05
N PRO A 41 -9.88 -42.18 4.22
CA PRO A 41 -11.10 -42.88 3.86
C PRO A 41 -12.38 -42.26 4.42
N ASN A 42 -12.34 -41.65 5.61
CA ASN A 42 -13.52 -40.98 6.16
C ASN A 42 -13.97 -39.79 5.32
N MET A 43 -13.03 -39.08 4.65
CA MET A 43 -13.36 -37.96 3.76
C MET A 43 -13.93 -38.45 2.43
N ILE A 44 -13.42 -39.56 1.89
CA ILE A 44 -13.97 -40.21 0.68
C ILE A 44 -15.41 -40.67 0.92
N GLU A 45 -15.67 -41.34 2.04
CA GLU A 45 -17.02 -41.78 2.42
C GLU A 45 -17.97 -40.60 2.62
N THR A 46 -17.48 -39.48 3.17
CA THR A 46 -18.25 -38.25 3.33
C THR A 46 -18.58 -37.61 1.99
N TYR A 47 -17.61 -37.54 1.08
CA TYR A 47 -17.80 -37.05 -0.29
C TYR A 47 -18.91 -37.83 -1.01
N HIS A 48 -18.86 -39.17 -0.96
CA HIS A 48 -19.91 -40.02 -1.55
C HIS A 48 -21.27 -39.83 -0.90
N ALA A 49 -21.32 -39.72 0.43
CA ALA A 49 -22.57 -39.50 1.15
C ALA A 49 -23.24 -38.18 0.74
N ILE A 50 -22.46 -37.11 0.55
CA ILE A 50 -22.97 -35.81 0.09
C ILE A 50 -23.51 -35.95 -1.35
N HIS A 51 -22.75 -36.51 -2.29
CA HIS A 51 -23.22 -36.66 -3.68
C HIS A 51 -24.43 -37.57 -3.84
N ASN A 52 -24.49 -38.67 -3.06
CA ASN A 52 -25.65 -39.55 -3.04
C ASN A 52 -26.91 -38.82 -2.56
N ARG A 53 -26.74 -37.78 -1.74
CA ARG A 53 -27.84 -37.00 -1.17
C ARG A 53 -28.23 -35.78 -2.01
N ASP A 54 -27.24 -35.05 -2.51
CA ASP A 54 -27.38 -33.84 -3.32
C ASP A 54 -26.41 -33.88 -4.49
N ASN A 55 -26.94 -34.14 -5.68
CA ASN A 55 -26.19 -34.13 -6.94
C ASN A 55 -26.33 -32.80 -7.70
N THR A 56 -26.91 -31.76 -7.08
CA THR A 56 -27.12 -30.44 -7.72
C THR A 56 -25.99 -29.45 -7.46
N ARG A 57 -25.03 -29.80 -6.59
CA ARG A 57 -23.91 -28.93 -6.19
C ARG A 57 -22.58 -29.71 -6.17
N PRO A 58 -21.46 -29.08 -6.55
CA PRO A 58 -20.12 -29.63 -6.35
C PRO A 58 -19.74 -29.73 -4.87
N VAL A 59 -18.82 -30.64 -4.56
CA VAL A 59 -18.22 -30.81 -3.23
C VAL A 59 -16.75 -30.36 -3.26
N HIS A 60 -16.36 -29.50 -2.32
CA HIS A 60 -15.01 -28.98 -2.17
C HIS A 60 -14.34 -29.52 -0.90
N TYR A 61 -13.08 -29.95 -1.03
CA TYR A 61 -12.20 -30.18 0.11
C TYR A 61 -10.73 -29.97 -0.22
N GLU A 62 -10.14 -28.94 0.38
CA GLU A 62 -8.79 -28.45 0.10
C GLU A 62 -7.70 -29.51 0.40
N ARG A 63 -7.91 -30.40 1.38
CA ARG A 63 -6.94 -31.47 1.70
C ARG A 63 -6.94 -32.64 0.73
N ALA A 64 -7.87 -32.70 -0.21
CA ALA A 64 -7.98 -33.82 -1.15
C ALA A 64 -6.81 -33.92 -2.14
N GLU A 65 -6.22 -32.79 -2.54
CA GLU A 65 -5.20 -32.72 -3.60
C GLU A 65 -3.75 -32.67 -3.10
N LYS A 66 -3.52 -32.64 -1.78
CA LYS A 66 -2.14 -32.70 -1.24
C LYS A 66 -1.60 -34.13 -1.27
N ASP A 67 -0.29 -34.25 -1.45
CA ASP A 67 0.43 -35.52 -1.71
C ASP A 67 0.04 -36.61 -0.72
N THR A 68 -0.89 -37.46 -1.14
CA THR A 68 -1.37 -38.61 -0.38
C THR A 68 -1.38 -39.85 -1.26
N GLU A 69 -1.34 -41.02 -0.63
CA GLU A 69 -1.45 -42.30 -1.33
C GLU A 69 -2.87 -42.56 -1.87
N LEU A 70 -3.83 -41.71 -1.52
CA LEU A 70 -5.22 -41.82 -1.95
C LEU A 70 -5.34 -41.39 -3.42
N LYS A 71 -5.74 -42.33 -4.27
CA LYS A 71 -5.95 -42.10 -5.70
C LYS A 71 -7.38 -41.70 -6.05
N GLU A 72 -8.31 -41.92 -5.13
CA GLU A 72 -9.72 -41.67 -5.36
C GLU A 72 -10.02 -40.18 -5.21
N LYS A 73 -10.60 -39.60 -6.27
CA LYS A 73 -11.07 -38.21 -6.28
C LYS A 73 -12.18 -38.04 -5.23
N HIS A 74 -12.02 -37.04 -4.36
CA HIS A 74 -13.00 -36.69 -3.32
C HIS A 74 -13.10 -35.17 -3.13
N THR A 75 -12.94 -34.43 -4.22
CA THR A 75 -13.26 -33.00 -4.38
C THR A 75 -13.54 -32.72 -5.85
N ASP A 76 -14.55 -31.91 -6.16
CA ASP A 76 -14.87 -31.45 -7.51
C ASP A 76 -14.13 -30.19 -7.91
N ILE A 77 -13.65 -29.44 -6.93
CA ILE A 77 -12.92 -28.17 -7.11
C ILE A 77 -11.52 -28.37 -6.56
N ILE A 78 -10.52 -27.92 -7.33
CA ILE A 78 -9.14 -27.84 -6.84
C ILE A 78 -9.05 -26.58 -5.99
N GLY A 79 -9.13 -26.72 -4.68
CA GLY A 79 -8.90 -25.64 -3.74
C GLY A 79 -7.59 -25.84 -3.00
N ASP A 80 -6.65 -24.91 -3.15
CA ASP A 80 -5.42 -24.83 -2.36
C ASP A 80 -5.38 -23.47 -1.66
N MET A 81 -4.78 -23.43 -0.48
CA MET A 81 -4.67 -22.22 0.33
C MET A 81 -3.35 -21.51 0.04
N TYR A 82 -3.40 -20.19 -0.18
CA TYR A 82 -2.23 -19.30 -0.27
C TYR A 82 -1.19 -19.73 -1.32
N ARG A 83 -1.60 -20.53 -2.31
CA ARG A 83 -0.69 -21.02 -3.33
C ARG A 83 -0.30 -19.86 -4.27
N GLY A 84 1.01 -19.65 -4.43
CA GLY A 84 1.55 -18.61 -5.29
C GLY A 84 1.22 -18.82 -6.78
N ILE A 85 1.09 -17.70 -7.50
CA ILE A 85 0.67 -17.62 -8.91
C ILE A 85 1.46 -18.58 -9.82
N GLU A 86 2.80 -18.57 -9.74
CA GLU A 86 3.64 -19.41 -10.59
C GLU A 86 3.45 -20.90 -10.32
N SER A 87 3.20 -21.29 -9.07
CA SER A 87 2.93 -22.69 -8.75
C SER A 87 1.60 -23.16 -9.32
N ILE A 88 0.59 -22.28 -9.40
CA ILE A 88 -0.72 -22.61 -9.98
C ILE A 88 -0.60 -22.77 -11.49
N LYS A 89 0.08 -21.83 -12.16
CA LYS A 89 0.35 -21.91 -13.60
C LYS A 89 1.02 -23.24 -13.96
N ASN A 90 2.02 -23.65 -13.18
CA ASN A 90 2.80 -24.85 -13.46
C ASN A 90 2.07 -26.16 -13.08
N ARG A 91 1.23 -26.16 -12.03
CA ARG A 91 0.62 -27.38 -11.50
C ARG A 91 -0.76 -27.68 -12.05
N TRP A 92 -1.59 -26.65 -12.25
CA TRP A 92 -3.03 -26.83 -12.45
C TRP A 92 -3.52 -26.46 -13.84
N ILE A 93 -2.95 -25.42 -14.46
CA ILE A 93 -3.37 -24.99 -15.79
C ILE A 93 -3.12 -26.12 -16.81
N GLY A 94 -4.20 -26.63 -17.40
CA GLY A 94 -4.20 -27.67 -18.42
C GLY A 94 -4.02 -29.11 -17.93
N THR A 95 -3.83 -29.35 -16.62
CA THR A 95 -3.61 -30.71 -16.10
C THR A 95 -4.90 -31.48 -15.82
N ASP A 96 -5.95 -30.78 -15.39
CA ASP A 96 -7.31 -31.32 -15.23
C ASP A 96 -8.36 -30.26 -15.61
N PRO A 97 -8.58 -30.04 -16.92
CA PRO A 97 -9.37 -28.90 -17.41
C PRO A 97 -10.86 -28.96 -17.02
N GLU A 98 -11.35 -30.11 -16.56
CA GLU A 98 -12.75 -30.28 -16.12
C GLU A 98 -12.95 -29.83 -14.66
N ARG A 99 -11.88 -29.67 -13.88
CA ARG A 99 -11.93 -29.15 -12.51
C ARG A 99 -11.41 -27.72 -12.45
N PRO A 100 -12.23 -26.77 -11.98
CA PRO A 100 -11.75 -25.42 -11.77
C PRO A 100 -10.81 -25.36 -10.57
N PHE A 101 -9.84 -24.47 -10.65
CA PHE A 101 -9.06 -24.03 -9.51
C PHE A 101 -9.73 -22.82 -8.87
N ILE A 102 -9.95 -22.88 -7.56
CA ILE A 102 -10.47 -21.77 -6.76
C ILE A 102 -9.68 -21.72 -5.46
N TRP A 103 -9.01 -20.61 -5.15
CA TRP A 103 -8.40 -20.49 -3.83
C TRP A 103 -9.50 -20.50 -2.77
N CYS A 104 -9.48 -21.49 -1.89
CA CYS A 104 -10.38 -21.47 -0.73
C CYS A 104 -9.94 -20.44 0.32
N GLU A 105 -8.64 -20.08 0.33
CA GLU A 105 -8.07 -18.95 1.06
C GLU A 105 -6.90 -18.36 0.24
N TYR A 106 -6.87 -17.05 0.05
CA TYR A 106 -5.72 -16.33 -0.53
C TYR A 106 -5.68 -14.87 -0.04
N SER A 107 -4.62 -14.13 -0.39
CA SER A 107 -4.44 -12.71 -0.02
C SER A 107 -4.72 -12.44 1.46
N HIS A 108 -3.89 -13.00 2.33
CA HIS A 108 -4.04 -12.92 3.79
C HIS A 108 -4.02 -11.44 4.26
N ALA A 109 -5.12 -10.92 4.77
CA ALA A 109 -5.35 -9.49 5.05
C ALA A 109 -4.91 -9.05 6.48
N MET A 110 -3.96 -9.77 7.09
CA MET A 110 -3.46 -9.44 8.44
C MET A 110 -2.70 -8.12 8.46
N GLY A 111 -3.25 -7.15 9.21
CA GLY A 111 -2.66 -5.83 9.35
C GLY A 111 -2.58 -5.09 8.01
N ASN A 112 -1.41 -4.56 7.67
CA ASN A 112 -1.19 -3.79 6.46
C ASN A 112 -0.70 -4.73 5.36
N SER A 113 -1.64 -5.27 4.59
CA SER A 113 -1.40 -6.39 3.66
C SER A 113 -2.11 -6.16 2.31
N ASN A 114 -2.52 -7.23 1.62
CA ASN A 114 -3.19 -7.23 0.31
C ASN A 114 -2.38 -6.54 -0.79
N GLY A 115 -1.06 -6.61 -0.72
CA GLY A 115 -0.17 -6.33 -1.86
C GLY A 115 -0.38 -7.36 -2.98
N ASN A 116 0.04 -7.00 -4.19
CA ASN A 116 -0.05 -7.78 -5.44
C ASN A 116 -1.45 -8.29 -5.80
N PHE A 117 -2.50 -7.68 -5.25
CA PHE A 117 -3.86 -8.19 -5.41
C PHE A 117 -4.34 -8.16 -6.87
N GLN A 118 -3.85 -7.20 -7.66
CA GLN A 118 -4.12 -7.09 -9.08
C GLN A 118 -3.59 -8.31 -9.84
N GLU A 119 -2.40 -8.81 -9.51
CA GLU A 119 -1.73 -9.92 -10.20
C GLU A 119 -2.48 -11.24 -10.02
N TYR A 120 -3.11 -11.46 -8.86
CA TYR A 120 -4.02 -12.59 -8.68
C TYR A 120 -5.17 -12.53 -9.70
N TRP A 121 -5.76 -11.36 -9.91
CA TRP A 121 -6.89 -11.19 -10.83
C TRP A 121 -6.48 -11.12 -12.29
N ASP A 122 -5.25 -10.68 -12.58
CA ASP A 122 -4.67 -10.83 -13.91
C ASP A 122 -4.54 -12.33 -14.27
N LEU A 123 -4.20 -13.20 -13.31
CA LEU A 123 -4.24 -14.65 -13.53
C LEU A 123 -5.66 -15.16 -13.77
N VAL A 124 -6.62 -14.79 -12.91
CA VAL A 124 -8.04 -15.20 -13.02
C VAL A 124 -8.63 -14.79 -14.37
N GLU A 125 -8.32 -13.58 -14.85
CA GLU A 125 -8.83 -13.08 -16.14
C GLU A 125 -8.09 -13.66 -17.34
N SER A 126 -6.94 -14.30 -17.14
CA SER A 126 -6.13 -14.89 -18.23
C SER A 126 -6.52 -16.32 -18.62
N ASP A 127 -7.11 -17.10 -17.72
CA ASP A 127 -7.39 -18.53 -17.96
C ASP A 127 -8.71 -18.98 -17.33
N ARG A 128 -9.56 -19.65 -18.11
CA ARG A 128 -10.90 -20.10 -17.67
C ARG A 128 -10.89 -21.13 -16.55
N GLN A 129 -9.81 -21.89 -16.40
CA GLN A 129 -9.69 -22.88 -15.33
C GLN A 129 -9.50 -22.21 -13.96
N ILE A 130 -9.01 -20.97 -13.92
CA ILE A 130 -8.78 -20.22 -12.68
C ILE A 130 -10.01 -19.34 -12.42
N GLN A 131 -10.81 -19.68 -11.41
CA GLN A 131 -12.11 -19.02 -11.18
C GLN A 131 -12.14 -18.12 -9.92
N GLY A 132 -10.99 -17.57 -9.52
CA GLY A 132 -10.88 -16.67 -8.38
C GLY A 132 -10.72 -17.40 -7.05
N GLY A 133 -11.18 -16.78 -5.96
CA GLY A 133 -11.02 -17.35 -4.63
C GLY A 133 -11.60 -16.48 -3.52
N PHE A 134 -11.33 -16.89 -2.28
CA PHE A 134 -11.83 -16.24 -1.06
C PHE A 134 -10.68 -15.61 -0.27
N ILE A 135 -10.77 -14.30 -0.04
CA ILE A 135 -9.79 -13.55 0.75
C ILE A 135 -9.88 -14.00 2.21
N TRP A 136 -8.73 -14.20 2.87
CA TRP A 136 -8.67 -14.46 4.30
C TRP A 136 -8.29 -13.20 5.08
N ASP A 137 -9.17 -12.57 5.86
CA ASP A 137 -10.60 -12.83 6.03
C ASP A 137 -11.41 -11.52 6.02
N TRP A 138 -12.70 -11.60 6.36
CA TRP A 138 -13.57 -10.43 6.32
C TRP A 138 -13.30 -9.45 7.47
N VAL A 139 -13.18 -9.94 8.71
CA VAL A 139 -13.26 -9.09 9.92
C VAL A 139 -12.28 -9.53 10.99
N ASP A 140 -11.53 -8.55 11.50
CA ASP A 140 -10.67 -8.72 12.67
C ASP A 140 -11.46 -9.29 13.86
N GLN A 141 -10.94 -10.34 14.49
CA GLN A 141 -11.58 -10.99 15.64
C GLN A 141 -11.17 -10.36 16.98
N GLY A 142 -11.03 -9.03 16.98
CA GLY A 142 -10.68 -8.25 18.15
C GLY A 142 -11.87 -7.97 19.07
N LEU A 143 -11.66 -8.08 20.38
CA LEU A 143 -12.65 -7.77 21.39
C LEU A 143 -12.42 -6.37 21.96
N ALA A 144 -13.48 -5.58 22.10
CA ALA A 144 -13.35 -4.24 22.67
C ALA A 144 -12.87 -4.30 24.13
N GLN A 145 -11.83 -3.54 24.44
CA GLN A 145 -11.35 -3.25 25.79
C GLN A 145 -11.13 -1.75 25.96
N PHE A 146 -11.00 -1.29 27.20
CA PHE A 146 -10.85 0.13 27.52
C PHE A 146 -9.69 0.35 28.48
N LYS A 147 -8.82 1.31 28.15
CA LYS A 147 -7.78 1.83 29.04
C LYS A 147 -7.95 3.35 29.10
N ASP A 148 -8.11 3.91 30.30
CA ASP A 148 -8.36 5.34 30.51
C ASP A 148 -9.49 5.92 29.64
N LYS A 149 -10.60 5.17 29.53
CA LYS A 149 -11.78 5.47 28.67
C LYS A 149 -11.52 5.46 27.15
N LYS A 150 -10.31 5.12 26.70
CA LYS A 150 -10.00 4.92 25.28
C LYS A 150 -10.24 3.46 24.89
N LYS A 151 -11.03 3.25 23.84
CA LYS A 151 -11.32 1.93 23.27
C LYS A 151 -10.09 1.42 22.51
N TYR A 152 -9.77 0.14 22.65
CA TYR A 152 -8.85 -0.58 21.76
C TYR A 152 -9.38 -1.99 21.47
N TRP A 153 -8.88 -2.60 20.40
CA TRP A 153 -9.20 -3.97 20.03
C TRP A 153 -8.17 -4.92 20.63
N ALA A 154 -8.57 -5.62 21.69
CA ALA A 154 -7.76 -6.62 22.35
C ALA A 154 -7.79 -7.94 21.58
N TYR A 155 -6.64 -8.61 21.56
CA TYR A 155 -6.37 -9.91 20.96
C TYR A 155 -5.63 -10.82 21.96
N GLY A 156 -5.20 -12.03 21.54
CA GLY A 156 -4.44 -12.96 22.38
C GLY A 156 -3.25 -12.27 23.06
N GLY A 157 -3.11 -12.44 24.36
CA GLY A 157 -2.15 -11.77 25.24
C GLY A 157 -2.82 -10.86 26.26
N HIS A 158 -4.04 -10.37 25.94
CA HIS A 158 -4.73 -9.39 26.77
C HIS A 158 -5.70 -9.99 27.79
N PHE A 159 -6.05 -11.27 27.70
CA PHE A 159 -7.14 -11.87 28.49
C PHE A 159 -6.67 -12.92 29.48
N GLU A 160 -5.59 -13.60 29.13
CA GLU A 160 -5.06 -14.75 29.84
C GLU A 160 -4.05 -14.34 30.91
N PRO A 161 -3.86 -15.19 31.95
CA PRO A 161 -2.77 -15.02 32.89
C PRO A 161 -1.39 -15.01 32.21
N LYS A 162 -0.45 -14.25 32.77
CA LYS A 162 0.94 -14.21 32.29
C LYS A 162 1.53 -15.63 32.16
N GLY A 163 2.07 -15.94 30.98
CA GLY A 163 2.73 -17.22 30.69
C GLY A 163 1.82 -18.29 30.09
N VAL A 164 0.51 -18.02 29.95
CA VAL A 164 -0.38 -18.85 29.13
C VAL A 164 -0.06 -18.61 27.65
N TYR A 165 -0.03 -19.68 26.86
CA TYR A 165 0.26 -19.60 25.43
C TYR A 165 -0.87 -18.89 24.67
N HIS A 166 -0.48 -18.04 23.71
CA HIS A 166 -1.38 -17.38 22.77
C HIS A 166 -0.63 -17.05 21.47
N ASP A 167 -1.38 -16.93 20.37
CA ASP A 167 -0.85 -16.60 19.04
C ASP A 167 -0.95 -15.09 18.73
N TYR A 168 -0.85 -14.25 19.77
CA TYR A 168 -0.90 -12.78 19.66
C TYR A 168 -2.05 -12.27 18.77
N ASN A 169 -1.73 -11.45 17.76
CA ASN A 169 -2.66 -10.81 16.85
C ASN A 169 -2.98 -11.65 15.61
N PHE A 170 -2.66 -12.94 15.55
CA PHE A 170 -2.97 -13.81 14.40
C PHE A 170 -4.49 -14.03 14.18
N CYS A 171 -5.32 -13.46 15.03
CA CYS A 171 -6.78 -13.37 14.87
C CYS A 171 -7.25 -12.05 14.21
N MET A 172 -6.32 -11.16 13.86
CA MET A 172 -6.58 -9.84 13.26
C MET A 172 -6.25 -9.87 11.76
N ASN A 173 -7.06 -10.59 10.99
CA ASN A 173 -6.82 -10.88 9.57
C ASN A 173 -7.83 -10.22 8.63
N GLY A 174 -8.61 -9.25 9.12
CA GLY A 174 -9.79 -8.77 8.41
C GLY A 174 -9.50 -7.65 7.42
N LEU A 175 -10.27 -7.63 6.33
CA LEU A 175 -10.44 -6.44 5.49
C LEU A 175 -11.14 -5.28 6.22
N VAL A 176 -11.79 -5.56 7.36
CA VAL A 176 -12.40 -4.55 8.24
C VAL A 176 -12.05 -4.80 9.70
N ASN A 177 -12.00 -3.71 10.47
CA ASN A 177 -11.90 -3.74 11.93
C ASN A 177 -13.12 -4.44 12.58
N PRO A 178 -13.08 -4.79 13.87
CA PRO A 178 -14.21 -5.42 14.55
C PRO A 178 -15.50 -4.59 14.54
N ASP A 179 -15.43 -3.26 14.39
CA ASP A 179 -16.61 -2.38 14.21
C ASP A 179 -17.01 -2.14 12.75
N ARG A 180 -16.43 -2.91 11.81
CA ARG A 180 -16.65 -2.86 10.36
C ARG A 180 -16.07 -1.60 9.69
N THR A 181 -15.24 -0.84 10.39
CA THR A 181 -14.43 0.21 9.74
C THR A 181 -13.48 -0.43 8.73
N PRO A 182 -13.48 0.00 7.46
CA PRO A 182 -12.69 -0.64 6.40
C PRO A 182 -11.20 -0.36 6.55
N HIS A 183 -10.38 -1.40 6.38
CA HIS A 183 -8.93 -1.23 6.21
C HIS A 183 -8.61 -0.65 4.83
N PRO A 184 -7.45 0.00 4.64
CA PRO A 184 -7.00 0.48 3.34
C PRO A 184 -7.02 -0.60 2.24
N GLY A 185 -6.67 -1.85 2.58
CA GLY A 185 -6.69 -2.99 1.65
C GLY A 185 -8.05 -3.27 1.00
N LEU A 186 -9.17 -2.99 1.70
CA LEU A 186 -10.51 -3.22 1.15
C LEU A 186 -10.80 -2.33 -0.08
N TYR A 187 -10.22 -1.13 -0.15
CA TYR A 187 -10.38 -0.25 -1.30
C TYR A 187 -9.70 -0.82 -2.55
N GLU A 188 -8.55 -1.48 -2.38
CA GLU A 188 -7.88 -2.22 -3.45
C GLU A 188 -8.74 -3.39 -3.91
N VAL A 189 -9.28 -4.17 -2.97
CA VAL A 189 -10.21 -5.27 -3.29
C VAL A 189 -11.41 -4.76 -4.10
N LYS A 190 -12.04 -3.66 -3.67
CA LYS A 190 -13.17 -3.05 -4.39
C LYS A 190 -12.80 -2.68 -5.83
N LYS A 191 -11.61 -2.11 -6.05
CA LYS A 191 -11.12 -1.70 -7.37
C LYS A 191 -10.88 -2.92 -8.26
N VAL A 192 -10.16 -3.92 -7.77
CA VAL A 192 -9.79 -5.09 -8.54
C VAL A 192 -11.00 -5.98 -8.84
N TYR A 193 -11.95 -6.11 -7.90
CA TYR A 193 -13.18 -6.92 -8.08
C TYR A 193 -14.24 -6.24 -8.97
N GLN A 194 -14.00 -5.02 -9.45
CA GLN A 194 -15.05 -4.29 -10.16
C GLN A 194 -15.44 -5.00 -11.47
N ASN A 195 -16.75 -5.13 -11.70
CA ASN A 195 -17.29 -5.92 -12.82
C ASN A 195 -17.44 -5.11 -14.13
N ILE A 196 -16.76 -3.96 -14.22
CA ILE A 196 -16.75 -3.10 -15.40
C ILE A 196 -15.30 -2.68 -15.66
N GLY A 197 -14.76 -3.08 -16.81
CA GLY A 197 -13.41 -2.74 -17.24
C GLY A 197 -13.38 -1.47 -18.09
N PHE A 198 -12.28 -0.73 -18.00
CA PHE A 198 -12.00 0.44 -18.84
C PHE A 198 -10.59 0.30 -19.41
N LYS A 199 -10.44 0.51 -20.71
CA LYS A 199 -9.12 0.47 -21.39
C LYS A 199 -9.00 1.64 -22.36
N ALA A 200 -7.80 2.15 -22.55
CA ALA A 200 -7.52 3.06 -23.66
C ALA A 200 -7.31 2.24 -24.94
N SER A 201 -8.06 2.55 -26.00
CA SER A 201 -7.73 2.07 -27.35
C SER A 201 -6.90 3.11 -28.11
N ASP A 202 -7.19 4.39 -27.91
CA ASP A 202 -6.48 5.54 -28.47
C ASP A 202 -6.80 6.79 -27.65
N ILE A 203 -6.11 6.94 -26.52
CA ILE A 203 -6.42 7.97 -25.53
C ILE A 203 -6.17 9.39 -26.04
N GLU A 204 -5.21 9.59 -26.94
CA GLU A 204 -4.90 10.91 -27.53
C GLU A 204 -6.08 11.47 -28.31
N ASN A 205 -6.88 10.59 -28.94
CA ASN A 205 -8.13 10.93 -29.63
C ASN A 205 -9.39 10.67 -28.78
N GLY A 206 -9.21 10.41 -27.48
CA GLY A 206 -10.31 10.19 -26.53
C GLY A 206 -11.06 8.87 -26.68
N LYS A 207 -10.49 7.87 -27.35
CA LYS A 207 -11.13 6.56 -27.52
C LYS A 207 -10.82 5.63 -26.36
N ILE A 208 -11.89 5.12 -25.76
CA ILE A 208 -11.86 4.17 -24.65
C ILE A 208 -12.74 2.96 -24.95
N ILE A 209 -12.36 1.80 -24.42
CA ILE A 209 -13.17 0.59 -24.41
C ILE A 209 -13.78 0.45 -23.02
N ILE A 210 -15.10 0.25 -22.97
CA ILE A 210 -15.82 -0.16 -21.75
C ILE A 210 -16.19 -1.63 -21.92
N GLN A 211 -15.81 -2.45 -20.95
CA GLN A 211 -16.06 -3.89 -20.93
C GLN A 211 -17.06 -4.24 -19.83
N ASN A 212 -18.12 -4.96 -20.16
CA ASN A 212 -19.04 -5.53 -19.18
C ASN A 212 -18.54 -6.92 -18.75
N LYS A 213 -17.98 -7.01 -17.54
CA LYS A 213 -17.50 -8.28 -16.97
C LYS A 213 -18.61 -9.06 -16.24
N ARG A 214 -19.85 -8.55 -16.17
CA ARG A 214 -20.99 -9.27 -15.60
C ARG A 214 -21.45 -10.40 -16.50
N PHE A 215 -22.03 -11.45 -15.92
CA PHE A 215 -22.51 -12.62 -16.66
C PHE A 215 -23.99 -12.57 -17.04
N PHE A 216 -24.83 -11.83 -16.30
CA PHE A 216 -26.30 -11.96 -16.41
C PHE A 216 -27.04 -10.64 -16.65
N LYS A 217 -26.35 -9.50 -16.58
CA LYS A 217 -26.97 -8.17 -16.69
C LYS A 217 -26.12 -7.23 -17.54
N ASP A 218 -26.77 -6.45 -18.38
CA ASP A 218 -26.13 -5.35 -19.10
C ASP A 218 -25.73 -4.19 -18.14
N LEU A 219 -25.26 -3.08 -18.72
CA LEU A 219 -24.84 -1.88 -17.99
C LEU A 219 -25.89 -0.75 -17.98
N SER A 220 -27.12 -1.01 -18.41
CA SER A 220 -28.18 0.00 -18.48
C SER A 220 -28.57 0.57 -17.11
N ASP A 221 -28.30 -0.19 -16.03
CA ASP A 221 -28.49 0.20 -14.64
C ASP A 221 -27.42 1.17 -14.11
N CYS A 222 -26.47 1.56 -14.96
CA CYS A 222 -25.38 2.48 -14.62
C CYS A 222 -25.45 3.76 -15.47
N PHE A 223 -25.06 4.90 -14.91
CA PHE A 223 -24.65 6.06 -15.70
C PHE A 223 -23.14 6.20 -15.63
N PHE A 224 -22.56 6.70 -16.72
CA PHE A 224 -21.12 6.85 -16.87
C PHE A 224 -20.76 8.32 -16.87
N ARG A 225 -19.88 8.70 -15.94
CA ARG A 225 -19.31 10.04 -15.84
C ARG A 225 -17.81 9.95 -16.09
N TRP A 226 -17.26 10.99 -16.69
CA TRP A 226 -15.82 11.18 -16.76
C TRP A 226 -15.41 12.58 -16.30
N ASP A 227 -14.20 12.66 -15.77
CA ASP A 227 -13.53 13.89 -15.36
C ASP A 227 -12.16 13.99 -16.06
N LEU A 228 -11.89 15.12 -16.71
CA LEU A 228 -10.54 15.49 -17.16
C LEU A 228 -9.82 16.16 -16.01
N ILE A 229 -8.69 15.60 -15.61
CA ILE A 229 -7.83 16.08 -14.53
C ILE A 229 -6.63 16.79 -15.17
N GLU A 230 -6.38 18.05 -14.83
CA GLU A 230 -5.18 18.82 -15.19
C GLU A 230 -4.40 19.13 -13.91
N ASP A 231 -3.15 18.66 -13.82
CA ASP A 231 -2.26 18.86 -12.66
C ASP A 231 -2.98 18.58 -11.30
N GLY A 232 -3.77 17.50 -11.29
CA GLY A 232 -4.52 17.03 -10.12
C GLY A 232 -5.90 17.68 -9.88
N LYS A 233 -6.29 18.68 -10.68
CA LYS A 233 -7.59 19.37 -10.56
C LYS A 233 -8.54 18.95 -11.66
N VAL A 234 -9.81 18.73 -11.31
CA VAL A 234 -10.87 18.54 -12.31
C VAL A 234 -11.07 19.84 -13.09
N VAL A 235 -10.84 19.81 -14.40
CA VAL A 235 -11.03 20.97 -15.31
C VAL A 235 -12.23 20.83 -16.24
N LYS A 236 -12.68 19.59 -16.46
CA LYS A 236 -13.88 19.30 -17.26
C LYS A 236 -14.53 18.03 -16.74
N SER A 237 -15.85 18.00 -16.73
CA SER A 237 -16.65 16.83 -16.37
C SER A 237 -17.82 16.70 -17.33
N ALA A 238 -18.16 15.48 -17.72
CA ALA A 238 -19.40 15.22 -18.43
C ALA A 238 -19.86 13.77 -18.24
N ASN A 239 -21.10 13.50 -18.68
CA ASN A 239 -21.60 12.14 -18.81
C ASN A 239 -21.25 11.60 -20.20
N LEU A 240 -21.00 10.30 -20.30
CA LEU A 240 -20.73 9.61 -21.58
C LEU A 240 -22.00 9.43 -22.43
N GLY A 241 -23.18 9.69 -21.84
CA GLY A 241 -24.48 9.39 -22.44
C GLY A 241 -25.00 8.03 -22.01
N GLU A 242 -25.92 7.47 -22.81
CA GLU A 242 -26.47 6.14 -22.58
C GLU A 242 -25.46 5.05 -23.01
N VAL A 243 -25.18 4.13 -22.10
CA VAL A 243 -24.24 3.03 -22.29
C VAL A 243 -25.00 1.73 -22.05
N THR A 244 -25.17 0.95 -23.12
CA THR A 244 -25.78 -0.37 -23.07
C THR A 244 -24.79 -1.36 -23.67
N ILE A 245 -24.25 -2.23 -22.83
CA ILE A 245 -23.26 -3.25 -23.20
C ILE A 245 -23.76 -4.57 -22.61
N SER A 246 -24.01 -5.54 -23.48
CA SER A 246 -24.46 -6.88 -23.09
C SER A 246 -23.45 -7.56 -22.15
N PRO A 247 -23.88 -8.55 -21.34
CA PRO A 247 -22.96 -9.34 -20.52
C PRO A 247 -21.80 -9.90 -21.34
N GLN A 248 -20.60 -9.90 -20.76
CA GLN A 248 -19.38 -10.49 -21.35
C GLN A 248 -18.95 -9.88 -22.70
N THR A 249 -19.38 -8.66 -23.03
CA THR A 249 -18.96 -7.94 -24.23
C THR A 249 -18.35 -6.58 -23.91
N GLU A 250 -17.77 -5.94 -24.92
CA GLU A 250 -17.18 -4.61 -24.81
C GLU A 250 -17.61 -3.71 -25.97
N LYS A 251 -17.47 -2.40 -25.77
CA LYS A 251 -17.77 -1.39 -26.80
C LYS A 251 -16.85 -0.20 -26.66
N GLU A 252 -16.40 0.33 -27.79
CA GLU A 252 -15.61 1.56 -27.87
C GLU A 252 -16.51 2.81 -27.82
N TYR A 253 -16.03 3.83 -27.11
CA TYR A 253 -16.63 5.16 -27.02
C TYR A 253 -15.57 6.23 -27.23
N THR A 254 -15.98 7.35 -27.80
CA THR A 254 -15.13 8.53 -27.97
C THR A 254 -15.55 9.62 -26.99
N ILE A 255 -14.62 10.08 -26.17
CA ILE A 255 -14.79 11.20 -25.24
C ILE A 255 -14.16 12.45 -25.84
N ASP A 256 -14.98 13.48 -26.05
CA ASP A 256 -14.47 14.82 -26.37
C ASP A 256 -14.10 15.57 -25.08
N PHE A 257 -12.90 15.33 -24.58
CA PHE A 257 -12.34 16.11 -23.47
C PHE A 257 -11.67 17.42 -23.94
N GLY A 258 -11.63 17.71 -25.25
CA GLY A 258 -11.01 18.90 -25.82
C GLY A 258 -9.49 18.81 -25.98
N LYS A 259 -8.83 19.97 -26.18
CA LYS A 259 -7.37 20.02 -26.38
C LYS A 259 -6.62 19.96 -25.06
N VAL A 260 -5.69 19.01 -24.96
CA VAL A 260 -4.69 18.95 -23.89
C VAL A 260 -3.41 19.70 -24.29
N LYS A 261 -2.57 20.02 -23.31
CA LYS A 261 -1.27 20.69 -23.50
C LYS A 261 -0.16 19.78 -23.02
N ASP A 262 0.87 19.55 -23.83
CA ASP A 262 2.03 18.71 -23.46
C ASP A 262 2.83 19.25 -22.26
N SER A 263 2.65 20.53 -21.92
CA SER A 263 3.28 21.16 -20.75
C SER A 263 2.62 20.84 -19.41
N ARG A 264 1.48 20.16 -19.42
CA ARG A 264 0.66 19.84 -18.23
C ARG A 264 0.42 18.33 -18.15
N GLU A 265 0.19 17.83 -16.95
CA GLU A 265 -0.19 16.43 -16.76
C GLU A 265 -1.71 16.28 -16.83
N TYR A 266 -2.18 15.39 -17.69
CA TYR A 266 -3.60 15.09 -17.83
C TYR A 266 -3.93 13.63 -17.55
N PHE A 267 -5.02 13.41 -16.82
CA PHE A 267 -5.66 12.12 -16.64
C PHE A 267 -7.13 12.18 -17.01
N LEU A 268 -7.66 11.06 -17.49
CA LEU A 268 -9.09 10.82 -17.64
C LEU A 268 -9.55 9.88 -16.52
N ASN A 269 -10.34 10.40 -15.59
CA ASN A 269 -11.04 9.55 -14.63
C ASN A 269 -12.41 9.17 -15.20
N ILE A 270 -12.79 7.90 -15.10
CA ILE A 270 -14.06 7.37 -15.59
C ILE A 270 -14.74 6.64 -14.45
N TYR A 271 -16.05 6.83 -14.31
CA TYR A 271 -16.85 6.27 -13.22
C TYR A 271 -18.11 5.62 -13.78
N ALA A 272 -18.36 4.37 -13.39
CA ALA A 272 -19.68 3.74 -13.51
C ALA A 272 -20.41 3.87 -12.17
N ILE A 273 -21.58 4.49 -12.21
CA ILE A 273 -22.36 4.85 -11.03
C ILE A 273 -23.75 4.22 -11.14
N ASN A 274 -24.22 3.54 -10.10
CA ASN A 274 -25.53 2.90 -10.13
C ASN A 274 -26.67 3.93 -10.18
N LYS A 275 -27.71 3.62 -10.96
CA LYS A 275 -28.95 4.41 -11.09
C LYS A 275 -30.04 4.00 -10.11
N ASN A 276 -29.89 2.87 -9.45
CA ASN A 276 -30.93 2.29 -8.61
C ASN A 276 -30.41 2.05 -7.21
N GLU A 277 -31.16 2.49 -6.22
CA GLU A 277 -30.98 2.08 -4.83
C GLU A 277 -31.36 0.60 -4.65
N THR A 278 -30.60 -0.11 -3.84
CA THR A 278 -30.92 -1.46 -3.34
C THR A 278 -30.83 -1.47 -1.82
N GLU A 279 -31.22 -2.56 -1.18
CA GLU A 279 -31.12 -2.70 0.29
C GLU A 279 -29.70 -2.51 0.83
N LEU A 280 -28.66 -2.78 0.01
CA LEU A 280 -27.25 -2.72 0.41
C LEU A 280 -26.45 -1.60 -0.26
N VAL A 281 -26.91 -1.10 -1.40
CA VAL A 281 -26.15 -0.13 -2.23
C VAL A 281 -27.03 1.10 -2.49
N PRO A 282 -26.66 2.28 -1.97
CA PRO A 282 -27.45 3.49 -2.17
C PRO A 282 -27.38 3.94 -3.63
N PHE A 283 -28.37 4.70 -4.08
CA PHE A 283 -28.32 5.43 -5.36
C PHE A 283 -27.05 6.29 -5.46
N GLY A 284 -26.40 6.31 -6.62
CA GLY A 284 -25.24 7.18 -6.85
C GLY A 284 -23.90 6.63 -6.32
N HIS A 285 -23.85 5.38 -5.86
CA HIS A 285 -22.63 4.67 -5.52
C HIS A 285 -21.76 4.36 -6.75
N VAL A 286 -20.46 4.68 -6.66
CA VAL A 286 -19.47 4.29 -7.67
C VAL A 286 -19.18 2.80 -7.54
N ILE A 287 -19.62 2.02 -8.54
CA ILE A 287 -19.45 0.56 -8.57
C ILE A 287 -18.18 0.12 -9.31
N ALA A 288 -17.65 0.97 -10.18
CA ALA A 288 -16.40 0.76 -10.89
C ALA A 288 -15.81 2.12 -11.30
N ASN A 289 -14.49 2.21 -11.36
CA ASN A 289 -13.82 3.42 -11.85
C ASN A 289 -12.48 3.08 -12.49
N GLU A 290 -11.95 3.99 -13.29
CA GLU A 290 -10.59 3.91 -13.81
C GLU A 290 -9.97 5.29 -13.99
N GLN A 291 -8.64 5.36 -13.88
CA GLN A 291 -7.86 6.54 -14.25
C GLN A 291 -6.88 6.18 -15.37
N ILE A 292 -7.03 6.84 -16.52
CA ILE A 292 -6.16 6.67 -17.69
C ILE A 292 -5.28 7.90 -17.83
N LYS A 293 -3.96 7.71 -17.89
CA LYS A 293 -3.00 8.78 -18.15
C LYS A 293 -3.09 9.22 -19.62
N ILE A 294 -3.27 10.52 -19.86
CA ILE A 294 -3.31 11.11 -21.22
C ILE A 294 -1.94 11.66 -21.59
N THR A 295 -1.39 12.56 -20.75
CA THR A 295 -0.06 13.14 -20.96
C THR A 295 0.84 12.82 -19.78
N LYS A 296 2.15 12.88 -19.99
CA LYS A 296 3.14 12.67 -18.92
C LYS A 296 3.26 13.92 -18.05
N ALA A 297 3.59 13.74 -16.77
CA ALA A 297 4.06 14.82 -15.92
C ALA A 297 5.28 15.51 -16.55
N ASN A 298 5.29 16.84 -16.48
CA ASN A 298 6.46 17.64 -16.76
C ASN A 298 7.17 17.98 -15.43
N PHE A 299 8.17 17.18 -15.07
CA PHE A 299 9.03 17.45 -13.92
C PHE A 299 10.07 18.51 -14.29
N SER A 300 9.62 19.75 -14.39
CA SER A 300 10.54 20.89 -14.53
C SER A 300 10.88 21.40 -13.13
N LYS A 301 12.19 21.52 -12.85
CA LYS A 301 12.67 22.20 -11.63
C LYS A 301 11.94 23.52 -11.47
N PRO A 302 11.37 23.81 -10.28
CA PRO A 302 10.87 25.15 -9.99
C PRO A 302 11.99 26.16 -10.28
N ILE A 303 11.74 27.10 -11.19
CA ILE A 303 12.72 28.12 -11.52
C ILE A 303 12.89 29.00 -10.29
N ALA A 304 14.00 28.83 -9.60
CA ALA A 304 14.40 29.74 -8.54
C ALA A 304 14.60 31.12 -9.16
N LYS A 305 13.64 32.02 -8.94
CA LYS A 305 13.81 33.42 -9.26
C LYS A 305 14.95 33.93 -8.36
N MET A 306 16.12 34.17 -8.94
CA MET A 306 17.35 34.62 -8.24
C MET A 306 17.24 36.08 -7.80
N PHE A 307 16.26 36.38 -6.94
CA PHE A 307 16.14 37.66 -6.25
C PHE A 307 16.56 37.45 -4.79
N GLY A 308 17.30 38.41 -4.24
CA GLY A 308 17.75 38.41 -2.85
C GLY A 308 19.20 37.96 -2.69
N ASN A 309 20.02 38.84 -2.09
CA ASN A 309 21.39 38.50 -1.71
C ASN A 309 21.37 37.52 -0.55
N MET A 310 22.27 36.53 -0.56
CA MET A 310 22.43 35.58 0.54
C MET A 310 23.82 35.71 1.14
N VAL A 311 23.88 35.81 2.47
CA VAL A 311 25.14 35.86 3.21
C VAL A 311 25.39 34.49 3.83
N SER A 312 26.52 33.87 3.50
CA SER A 312 26.98 32.66 4.17
C SER A 312 27.93 32.99 5.31
N LYS A 313 27.77 32.28 6.43
CA LYS A 313 28.66 32.31 7.59
C LYS A 313 29.01 30.87 7.96
N GLU A 314 30.29 30.56 7.99
CA GLU A 314 30.76 29.25 8.40
C GLU A 314 31.43 29.33 9.76
N THR A 315 31.06 28.40 10.64
CA THR A 315 31.66 28.21 11.96
C THR A 315 32.23 26.79 12.06
N ASN A 316 32.83 26.45 13.20
CA ASN A 316 33.28 25.09 13.46
C ASN A 316 32.11 24.10 13.55
N GLU A 317 30.96 24.56 14.05
CA GLU A 317 29.79 23.71 14.30
C GLU A 317 28.82 23.69 13.13
N ASN A 318 28.58 24.84 12.49
CA ASN A 318 27.48 25.02 11.55
C ASN A 318 27.89 25.85 10.31
N ILE A 319 27.20 25.60 9.20
CA ILE A 319 27.13 26.53 8.05
C ILE A 319 25.77 27.22 8.12
N GLN A 320 25.76 28.56 8.19
CA GLN A 320 24.56 29.39 8.28
C GLN A 320 24.40 30.22 7.01
N LEU A 321 23.22 30.21 6.43
CA LEU A 321 22.85 30.97 5.24
C LEU A 321 21.71 31.95 5.60
N LEU A 322 21.95 33.24 5.41
CA LEU A 322 21.03 34.32 5.76
C LEU A 322 20.51 34.99 4.48
N GLY A 323 19.21 34.91 4.25
CA GLY A 323 18.50 35.67 3.22
C GLY A 323 17.70 36.82 3.81
N GLU A 324 16.87 37.49 2.99
CA GLU A 324 16.05 38.62 3.42
C GLU A 324 15.07 38.26 4.55
N ASN A 325 14.46 37.08 4.46
CA ASN A 325 13.39 36.67 5.36
C ASN A 325 13.51 35.20 5.82
N PHE A 326 14.65 34.56 5.53
CA PHE A 326 14.93 33.20 5.95
C PHE A 326 16.34 33.06 6.50
N GLU A 327 16.50 32.06 7.35
CA GLU A 327 17.79 31.59 7.83
C GLU A 327 17.82 30.05 7.74
N ILE A 328 18.84 29.51 7.09
CA ILE A 328 19.03 28.06 6.93
C ILE A 328 20.34 27.68 7.61
N ARG A 329 20.34 26.57 8.36
CA ARG A 329 21.56 26.03 8.98
C ARG A 329 21.80 24.58 8.60
N PHE A 330 23.07 24.25 8.39
CA PHE A 330 23.56 22.89 8.26
C PHE A 330 24.52 22.59 9.41
N ASP A 331 24.33 21.45 10.07
CA ASP A 331 25.18 20.98 11.16
C ASP A 331 26.39 20.24 10.58
N LYS A 332 27.62 20.66 10.92
CA LYS A 332 28.86 20.07 10.39
C LYS A 332 29.23 18.75 11.08
N ARG A 333 28.51 18.34 12.15
CA ARG A 333 28.72 17.06 12.84
C ARG A 333 28.06 15.89 12.11
N ASN A 334 26.95 16.14 11.43
CA ASN A 334 26.22 15.11 10.65
C ASN A 334 26.00 15.49 9.17
N GLY A 335 26.31 16.74 8.77
CA GLY A 335 26.16 17.24 7.41
C GLY A 335 24.70 17.46 6.96
N ALA A 336 23.76 17.52 7.90
CA ALA A 336 22.33 17.59 7.63
C ALA A 336 21.80 19.03 7.68
N LEU A 337 20.75 19.28 6.89
CA LEU A 337 19.91 20.48 7.02
C LEU A 337 19.21 20.42 8.40
N SER A 338 19.58 21.31 9.31
CA SER A 338 19.22 21.22 10.73
C SER A 338 18.25 22.29 11.21
N SER A 339 18.11 23.40 10.48
CA SER A 339 17.19 24.48 10.81
C SER A 339 16.77 25.22 9.54
N TYR A 340 15.49 25.61 9.50
CA TYR A 340 14.94 26.50 8.49
C TYR A 340 14.00 27.48 9.20
N ILE A 341 14.50 28.67 9.49
CA ILE A 341 13.70 29.77 10.04
C ILE A 341 13.14 30.59 8.89
N LEU A 342 11.83 30.79 8.85
CA LEU A 342 11.13 31.62 7.86
C LEU A 342 10.30 32.67 8.60
N ASN A 343 10.54 33.95 8.33
CA ASN A 343 9.88 35.08 9.01
C ASN A 343 9.94 34.97 10.55
N GLY A 344 11.07 34.48 11.09
CA GLY A 344 11.29 34.30 12.52
C GLY A 344 10.66 33.04 13.14
N GLN A 345 9.96 32.20 12.36
CA GLN A 345 9.44 30.91 12.83
C GLN A 345 10.32 29.76 12.35
N GLU A 346 10.75 28.90 13.27
CA GLU A 346 11.46 27.66 12.95
C GLU A 346 10.51 26.65 12.30
N LEU A 347 10.90 26.08 11.17
CA LEU A 347 10.12 25.10 10.40
C LEU A 347 10.72 23.69 10.45
N ILE A 348 11.95 23.52 10.98
CA ILE A 348 12.59 22.21 11.18
C ILE A 348 12.89 22.01 12.67
N LYS A 349 12.36 20.92 13.22
CA LYS A 349 12.60 20.51 14.60
C LYS A 349 13.72 19.49 14.73
N HIS A 350 13.77 18.53 13.81
CA HIS A 350 14.85 17.56 13.69
C HIS A 350 15.36 17.49 12.25
N PRO A 351 16.68 17.32 12.08
CA PRO A 351 17.36 17.49 10.80
C PRO A 351 16.88 16.51 9.72
N LEU A 352 17.02 16.93 8.46
CA LEU A 352 16.82 16.07 7.30
C LEU A 352 17.98 15.08 7.16
N ILE A 353 17.72 13.81 7.48
CA ILE A 353 18.73 12.74 7.49
C ILE A 353 18.28 11.55 6.64
N PRO A 354 19.20 10.72 6.13
CA PRO A 354 18.83 9.47 5.47
C PRO A 354 18.08 8.51 6.38
N ASP A 355 17.11 7.79 5.82
CA ASP A 355 16.41 6.69 6.48
C ASP A 355 16.30 5.48 5.55
N PHE A 356 16.47 4.29 6.11
CA PHE A 356 16.40 3.02 5.39
C PHE A 356 15.41 2.02 5.99
N TRP A 357 14.65 2.44 7.01
CA TRP A 357 13.85 1.53 7.81
C TRP A 357 12.35 1.90 7.81
N ARG A 358 11.51 0.89 8.02
CA ARG A 358 10.08 1.05 8.29
C ARG A 358 9.69 0.20 9.49
N ALA A 359 8.65 0.59 10.22
CA ALA A 359 8.12 -0.22 11.31
C ALA A 359 7.54 -1.54 10.73
N PRO A 360 7.98 -2.73 11.15
CA PRO A 360 7.56 -3.97 10.49
C PRO A 360 6.04 -4.18 10.52
N THR A 361 5.45 -4.43 9.35
CA THR A 361 4.07 -4.93 9.19
C THR A 361 3.94 -6.37 9.71
N ASP A 362 2.72 -6.90 9.81
CA ASP A 362 2.54 -8.31 10.18
C ASP A 362 3.14 -9.27 9.15
N ASN A 363 3.09 -8.94 7.86
CA ASN A 363 3.75 -9.67 6.79
C ASN A 363 5.27 -9.64 6.92
N ASP A 364 5.85 -8.46 7.20
CA ASP A 364 7.29 -8.30 7.45
C ASP A 364 7.75 -9.20 8.60
N PHE A 365 6.98 -9.23 9.70
CA PHE A 365 7.23 -10.16 10.81
C PHE A 365 7.14 -11.62 10.38
N GLY A 366 6.12 -11.95 9.58
CA GLY A 366 5.88 -13.30 9.08
C GLY A 366 7.05 -13.86 8.26
N ASN A 367 7.79 -13.00 7.54
CA ASN A 367 8.96 -13.38 6.75
C ASN A 367 10.32 -12.98 7.39
N GLU A 368 10.29 -12.63 8.67
CA GLU A 368 11.46 -12.27 9.48
C GLU A 368 12.27 -11.07 8.97
N MET A 369 11.65 -10.12 8.28
CA MET A 369 12.30 -8.89 7.77
C MET A 369 13.00 -8.12 8.89
N GLN A 370 12.39 -8.00 10.07
CA GLN A 370 12.95 -7.28 11.22
C GLN A 370 14.29 -7.85 11.71
N LYS A 371 14.52 -9.16 11.49
CA LYS A 371 15.78 -9.84 11.82
C LYS A 371 16.74 -9.81 10.63
N ARG A 372 16.24 -10.19 9.46
CA ARG A 372 17.01 -10.37 8.23
C ARG A 372 17.51 -9.06 7.63
N CYS A 373 16.73 -7.98 7.72
CA CYS A 373 17.06 -6.65 7.20
C CYS A 373 17.61 -5.70 8.28
N LYS A 374 17.87 -6.19 9.50
CA LYS A 374 18.29 -5.39 10.67
C LYS A 374 19.43 -4.41 10.40
N VAL A 375 20.37 -4.77 9.52
CA VAL A 375 21.49 -3.90 9.13
C VAL A 375 20.99 -2.51 8.69
N TRP A 376 19.87 -2.43 7.96
CA TRP A 376 19.30 -1.19 7.46
C TRP A 376 18.69 -0.31 8.56
N LYS A 377 18.27 -0.88 9.69
CA LYS A 377 17.80 -0.14 10.87
C LYS A 377 18.94 0.60 11.58
N GLU A 378 20.12 -0.01 11.60
CA GLU A 378 21.26 0.44 12.40
C GLU A 378 22.31 1.21 11.57
N VAL A 379 22.24 1.10 10.23
CA VAL A 379 23.29 1.61 9.32
C VAL A 379 23.58 3.10 9.49
N ILE A 380 22.56 3.91 9.78
CA ILE A 380 22.72 5.36 9.98
C ILE A 380 23.37 5.68 11.33
N GLN A 381 23.04 4.93 12.38
CA GLN A 381 23.61 5.13 13.71
C GLN A 381 25.12 4.85 13.73
N ASN A 382 25.57 3.92 12.87
CA ASN A 382 26.98 3.55 12.70
C ASN A 382 27.68 4.30 11.56
N SER A 383 27.02 5.31 10.97
CA SER A 383 27.57 6.06 9.84
C SER A 383 28.69 7.00 10.25
N VAL A 384 29.57 7.32 9.30
CA VAL A 384 30.70 8.24 9.50
C VAL A 384 30.60 9.38 8.51
N LEU A 385 30.49 10.60 9.01
CA LEU A 385 30.56 11.78 8.17
C LEU A 385 31.99 11.94 7.62
N LYS A 386 32.14 11.81 6.29
CA LYS A 386 33.43 11.94 5.61
C LYS A 386 33.77 13.41 5.33
N SER A 387 32.80 14.18 4.86
CA SER A 387 32.99 15.60 4.58
C SER A 387 31.69 16.37 4.43
N VAL A 388 31.72 17.63 4.83
CA VAL A 388 30.74 18.67 4.45
C VAL A 388 31.52 19.79 3.78
N LYS A 389 31.14 20.14 2.56
CA LYS A 389 31.82 21.19 1.76
C LYS A 389 30.82 22.23 1.32
N MET A 390 31.07 23.48 1.67
CA MET A 390 30.36 24.63 1.12
C MET A 390 31.12 25.18 -0.10
N ASN A 391 30.39 25.45 -1.19
CA ASN A 391 30.89 26.13 -2.37
C ASN A 391 29.97 27.31 -2.71
N LEU A 392 30.52 28.53 -2.74
CA LEU A 392 29.80 29.72 -3.17
C LEU A 392 29.78 29.75 -4.70
N VAL A 393 28.64 29.41 -5.31
CA VAL A 393 28.50 29.34 -6.77
C VAL A 393 28.29 30.74 -7.36
N SER A 394 27.53 31.59 -6.67
CA SER A 394 27.31 33.00 -6.98
C SER A 394 26.77 33.73 -5.74
N GLU A 395 26.57 35.05 -5.80
CA GLU A 395 25.98 35.85 -4.70
C GLU A 395 24.58 35.35 -4.26
N ASN A 396 23.86 34.66 -5.16
CA ASN A 396 22.48 34.20 -4.93
C ASN A 396 22.35 32.66 -4.95
N LYS A 397 23.48 31.92 -4.97
CA LYS A 397 23.48 30.45 -4.96
C LYS A 397 24.67 29.88 -4.18
N VAL A 398 24.39 29.06 -3.18
CA VAL A 398 25.38 28.27 -2.43
C VAL A 398 25.10 26.79 -2.63
N ASN A 399 26.14 26.01 -2.91
CA ASN A 399 26.07 24.56 -2.89
C ASN A 399 26.69 24.03 -1.58
N ILE A 400 26.02 23.09 -0.91
CA ILE A 400 26.56 22.33 0.22
C ILE A 400 26.51 20.87 -0.14
N SER A 401 27.64 20.18 -0.09
CA SER A 401 27.75 18.77 -0.41
C SER A 401 28.25 17.97 0.80
N THR A 402 27.48 16.95 1.16
CA THR A 402 27.69 16.06 2.30
C THR A 402 27.99 14.65 1.79
N SER A 403 29.06 14.04 2.30
CA SER A 403 29.44 12.64 2.04
C SER A 403 29.46 11.88 3.35
N ILE A 404 28.69 10.79 3.41
CA ILE A 404 28.57 9.91 4.57
C ILE A 404 28.98 8.50 4.13
N ILE A 405 29.88 7.88 4.89
CA ILE A 405 30.27 6.48 4.72
C ILE A 405 29.38 5.64 5.62
N LEU A 406 28.94 4.49 5.11
CA LEU A 406 28.19 3.46 5.83
C LEU A 406 29.07 2.21 5.97
N PRO A 407 29.93 2.12 7.01
CA PRO A 407 30.90 1.02 7.12
C PRO A 407 30.26 -0.37 7.15
N SER A 408 29.06 -0.50 7.73
CA SER A 408 28.36 -1.77 7.89
C SER A 408 27.92 -2.43 6.57
N VAL A 409 27.94 -1.70 5.46
CA VAL A 409 27.45 -2.16 4.15
C VAL A 409 28.41 -1.78 3.00
N ASP A 410 29.63 -1.36 3.34
CA ASP A 410 30.58 -0.73 2.41
C ASP A 410 29.89 0.30 1.49
N GLY A 411 29.10 1.18 2.12
CA GLY A 411 28.20 2.09 1.44
C GLY A 411 28.62 3.55 1.53
N ASN A 412 28.06 4.34 0.62
CA ASN A 412 28.30 5.76 0.52
C ASN A 412 27.00 6.49 0.19
N ILE A 413 26.72 7.53 0.97
CA ILE A 413 25.65 8.49 0.69
C ILE A 413 26.29 9.81 0.29
N GLN A 414 25.80 10.38 -0.80
CA GLN A 414 26.09 11.76 -1.21
C GLN A 414 24.78 12.53 -1.19
N ILE A 415 24.79 13.67 -0.50
CA ILE A 415 23.67 14.62 -0.52
C ILE A 415 24.22 15.98 -0.93
N SER A 416 23.66 16.56 -1.99
CA SER A 416 24.00 17.91 -2.44
C SER A 416 22.78 18.81 -2.33
N TYR A 417 22.98 19.94 -1.68
CA TYR A 417 21.98 20.99 -1.45
C TYR A 417 22.38 22.21 -2.27
N ASP A 418 21.53 22.59 -3.21
CA ASP A 418 21.64 23.83 -3.97
C ASP A 418 20.67 24.85 -3.36
N ILE A 419 21.18 25.80 -2.58
CA ILE A 419 20.40 26.81 -1.88
C ILE A 419 20.40 28.11 -2.68
N PHE A 420 19.22 28.68 -2.89
CA PHE A 420 19.02 29.89 -3.67
C PHE A 420 18.64 31.09 -2.78
N GLY A 421 18.90 32.31 -3.25
CA GLY A 421 18.62 33.57 -2.54
C GLY A 421 17.14 33.84 -2.19
N ASN A 422 16.22 33.02 -2.70
CA ASN A 422 14.79 33.04 -2.34
C ASN A 422 14.40 32.01 -1.25
N GLY A 423 15.38 31.24 -0.74
CA GLY A 423 15.19 30.19 0.27
C GLY A 423 14.88 28.80 -0.30
N GLN A 424 14.72 28.66 -1.61
CA GLN A 424 14.56 27.33 -2.22
C GLN A 424 15.83 26.49 -2.00
N ILE A 425 15.64 25.20 -1.71
CA ILE A 425 16.73 24.21 -1.58
C ILE A 425 16.45 23.08 -2.56
N ASP A 426 17.31 22.89 -3.56
CA ASP A 426 17.30 21.69 -4.40
C ASP A 426 18.16 20.61 -3.73
N VAL A 427 17.55 19.47 -3.40
CA VAL A 427 18.19 18.32 -2.75
C VAL A 427 18.44 17.24 -3.79
N ASN A 428 19.68 16.77 -3.88
CA ASN A 428 20.07 15.63 -4.70
C ASN A 428 20.67 14.57 -3.78
N TYR A 429 20.07 13.39 -3.76
CA TYR A 429 20.50 12.26 -2.95
C TYR A 429 21.00 11.15 -3.86
N SER A 430 22.11 10.51 -3.48
CA SER A 430 22.51 9.22 -4.04
C SER A 430 23.05 8.29 -2.97
N PHE A 431 22.67 7.02 -3.06
CA PHE A 431 23.12 5.95 -2.20
C PHE A 431 23.58 4.76 -3.05
N GLU A 432 24.70 4.18 -2.66
CA GLU A 432 25.25 2.94 -3.20
C GLU A 432 25.91 2.15 -2.06
N ALA A 433 25.87 0.82 -2.16
CA ALA A 433 26.54 -0.11 -1.25
C ALA A 433 27.24 -1.19 -2.07
N ASN A 434 28.37 -1.68 -1.57
CA ASN A 434 29.23 -2.61 -2.32
C ASN A 434 29.47 -3.94 -1.58
N GLU A 435 29.00 -4.06 -0.33
CA GLU A 435 29.13 -5.30 0.43
C GLU A 435 28.32 -6.43 -0.23
N THR A 436 28.85 -7.66 -0.13
CA THR A 436 28.21 -8.83 -0.74
C THR A 436 27.14 -9.42 0.17
N ASN A 437 26.11 -10.04 -0.42
CA ASN A 437 25.04 -10.74 0.31
C ASN A 437 24.22 -9.86 1.28
N LEU A 438 24.07 -8.56 0.98
CA LEU A 438 23.17 -7.69 1.73
C LEU A 438 21.70 -8.10 1.54
N PRO A 439 20.87 -8.00 2.59
CA PRO A 439 19.43 -8.22 2.47
C PRO A 439 18.76 -7.08 1.70
N GLU A 440 17.52 -7.27 1.26
CA GLU A 440 16.72 -6.20 0.69
C GLU A 440 16.56 -4.99 1.63
N ILE A 441 16.32 -3.83 1.05
CA ILE A 441 16.23 -2.53 1.73
C ILE A 441 14.74 -2.17 1.91
N PRO A 442 14.24 -2.03 3.16
CA PRO A 442 12.83 -1.72 3.40
C PRO A 442 12.35 -0.38 2.86
N ARG A 443 13.14 0.68 3.05
CA ARG A 443 12.86 2.07 2.65
C ARG A 443 14.15 2.69 2.12
N ILE A 444 14.07 3.61 1.17
CA ILE A 444 15.22 4.39 0.69
C ILE A 444 14.76 5.83 0.59
N GLY A 445 15.17 6.68 1.53
CA GLY A 445 14.66 8.04 1.59
C GLY A 445 15.39 8.96 2.56
N LEU A 446 14.73 10.08 2.85
CA LEU A 446 15.13 11.04 3.87
C LEU A 446 13.95 11.26 4.83
N VAL A 447 14.26 11.46 6.11
CA VAL A 447 13.29 11.81 7.15
C VAL A 447 13.67 13.15 7.78
N LEU A 448 12.66 13.96 8.10
CA LEU A 448 12.79 15.15 8.95
C LEU A 448 11.59 15.26 9.89
N GLN A 449 11.74 16.03 10.96
CA GLN A 449 10.60 16.38 11.81
C GLN A 449 10.37 17.89 11.79
N VAL A 450 9.12 18.29 11.57
CA VAL A 450 8.67 19.69 11.54
C VAL A 450 7.75 19.98 12.73
N PRO A 451 7.54 21.25 13.13
CA PRO A 451 6.62 21.58 14.22
C PRO A 451 5.22 21.03 13.99
N LYS A 452 4.55 20.57 15.05
CA LYS A 452 3.18 19.98 14.98
C LYS A 452 2.15 20.94 14.39
N GLU A 453 2.41 22.23 14.44
CA GLU A 453 1.55 23.28 13.90
C GLU A 453 1.45 23.20 12.37
N LEU A 454 2.44 22.60 11.68
CA LEU A 454 2.41 22.33 10.24
C LEU A 454 1.53 21.11 9.93
N ASN A 455 0.25 21.18 10.31
CA ASN A 455 -0.70 20.06 10.26
C ASN A 455 -1.58 20.06 8.98
N ASN A 456 -1.57 21.12 8.16
CA ASN A 456 -2.29 21.11 6.89
C ASN A 456 -1.44 20.39 5.84
N LEU A 457 -1.92 19.26 5.33
CA LEU A 457 -1.29 18.48 4.28
C LEU A 457 -2.08 18.64 2.98
N ASP A 458 -1.46 19.30 2.01
CA ASP A 458 -1.93 19.31 0.61
C ASP A 458 -0.90 18.55 -0.22
N TYR A 459 -1.32 17.70 -1.16
CA TYR A 459 -0.40 16.98 -2.03
C TYR A 459 -1.01 16.62 -3.38
N TYR A 460 -0.15 16.48 -4.40
CA TYR A 460 -0.51 15.97 -5.72
C TYR A 460 0.18 14.63 -5.94
N GLY A 461 -0.56 13.53 -5.84
CA GLY A 461 -0.05 12.15 -5.88
C GLY A 461 -1.18 11.15 -5.78
N ARG A 462 -0.92 9.89 -5.41
CA ARG A 462 -1.98 8.89 -5.22
C ARG A 462 -2.71 9.04 -3.88
N GLY A 463 -4.03 8.90 -3.90
CA GLY A 463 -4.84 9.05 -2.69
C GLY A 463 -6.34 8.82 -2.89
N PRO A 464 -7.16 9.21 -1.89
CA PRO A 464 -6.74 9.71 -0.57
C PRO A 464 -6.32 8.59 0.39
N ILE A 465 -6.59 7.33 0.05
CA ILE A 465 -6.28 6.16 0.89
C ILE A 465 -4.77 5.88 0.87
N GLU A 466 -4.24 5.32 1.97
CA GLU A 466 -2.87 4.77 2.02
C GLU A 466 -2.64 3.75 0.91
N ASN A 467 -1.47 3.82 0.26
CA ASN A 467 -1.13 2.95 -0.86
C ASN A 467 0.38 2.67 -0.92
N TYR A 468 0.74 1.51 -1.46
CA TYR A 468 2.13 1.03 -1.62
C TYR A 468 2.39 0.61 -3.07
N CYS A 469 3.66 0.37 -3.42
CA CYS A 469 4.04 0.03 -4.79
C CYS A 469 3.33 -1.22 -5.35
N ASP A 470 2.93 -2.15 -4.48
CA ASP A 470 2.16 -3.35 -4.79
C ASP A 470 0.67 -3.27 -4.40
N ARG A 471 0.17 -2.10 -3.97
CA ARG A 471 -1.23 -1.88 -3.56
C ARG A 471 -1.66 -0.44 -3.80
N ASN A 472 -1.87 -0.06 -5.06
CA ASN A 472 -2.19 1.33 -5.43
C ASN A 472 -3.18 1.50 -6.59
N THR A 473 -3.78 0.44 -7.11
CA THR A 473 -4.71 0.54 -8.25
C THR A 473 -5.98 1.31 -7.90
N ALA A 474 -6.43 1.26 -6.64
CA ALA A 474 -7.59 2.02 -6.15
C ALA A 474 -7.28 3.50 -5.88
N SER A 475 -6.00 3.88 -5.84
CA SER A 475 -5.57 5.21 -5.46
C SER A 475 -5.20 6.03 -6.69
N PHE A 476 -6.11 6.93 -7.09
CA PHE A 476 -5.92 7.79 -8.26
C PHE A 476 -4.94 8.91 -7.97
N VAL A 477 -4.20 9.31 -8.99
CA VAL A 477 -3.40 10.54 -8.98
C VAL A 477 -4.34 11.75 -9.00
N GLY A 478 -4.23 12.61 -8.00
CA GLY A 478 -5.11 13.76 -7.83
C GLY A 478 -4.58 14.75 -6.79
N LEU A 479 -5.20 15.92 -6.72
CA LEU A 479 -4.93 16.91 -5.67
C LEU A 479 -5.77 16.59 -4.44
N TYR A 480 -5.10 16.26 -3.35
CA TYR A 480 -5.72 15.92 -2.06
C TYR A 480 -5.37 16.96 -1.00
N LYS A 481 -6.32 17.17 -0.08
CA LYS A 481 -6.18 18.05 1.08
C LYS A 481 -6.67 17.33 2.31
N SER A 482 -5.87 17.33 3.36
CA SER A 482 -6.16 16.65 4.61
C SER A 482 -5.40 17.29 5.77
N LYS A 483 -5.60 16.75 6.98
CA LYS A 483 -4.68 16.96 8.10
C LYS A 483 -3.67 15.82 8.17
N VAL A 484 -2.53 16.07 8.81
CA VAL A 484 -1.56 15.03 9.17
C VAL A 484 -2.22 13.98 10.05
N ALA A 485 -3.09 14.39 10.98
CA ALA A 485 -3.86 13.49 11.82
C ALA A 485 -4.76 12.51 11.04
N ASP A 486 -5.21 12.88 9.83
CA ASP A 486 -6.05 12.02 8.99
C ASP A 486 -5.24 10.95 8.24
N GLN A 487 -3.91 11.01 8.29
CA GLN A 487 -3.04 10.05 7.58
C GLN A 487 -2.81 8.77 8.36
N TYR A 488 -3.08 8.77 9.67
CA TYR A 488 -2.87 7.61 10.52
C TYR A 488 -4.03 6.63 10.43
N PHE A 489 -3.74 5.38 10.06
CA PHE A 489 -4.70 4.27 10.21
C PHE A 489 -4.33 3.41 11.41
N ALA A 490 -5.24 3.34 12.39
CA ALA A 490 -5.03 2.65 13.65
C ALA A 490 -5.24 1.12 13.54
N TYR A 491 -4.33 0.41 12.89
CA TYR A 491 -4.29 -1.05 12.90
C TYR A 491 -4.22 -1.59 14.33
N SER A 492 -4.91 -2.70 14.63
CA SER A 492 -5.00 -3.28 15.99
C SER A 492 -3.64 -3.52 16.65
N ARG A 493 -2.61 -3.88 15.86
CA ARG A 493 -1.21 -3.83 16.24
C ARG A 493 -0.53 -2.65 15.52
N PRO A 494 0.16 -1.74 16.24
CA PRO A 494 0.95 -0.68 15.61
C PRO A 494 2.01 -1.22 14.64
N GLN A 495 2.14 -0.56 13.48
CA GLN A 495 3.04 -0.91 12.38
C GLN A 495 3.12 0.24 11.36
N GLU A 496 3.92 0.08 10.30
CA GLU A 496 3.99 1.02 9.17
C GLU A 496 2.62 1.30 8.55
N ASN A 497 2.30 2.58 8.37
CA ASN A 497 1.04 3.07 7.78
C ASN A 497 1.20 4.53 7.30
N GLY A 498 0.19 5.08 6.63
CA GLY A 498 0.11 6.45 6.14
C GLY A 498 0.79 6.73 4.80
N HIS A 499 1.38 5.72 4.15
CA HIS A 499 2.18 5.86 2.95
C HIS A 499 1.38 6.34 1.72
N LYS A 500 1.98 7.23 0.92
CA LYS A 500 1.47 7.71 -0.38
C LYS A 500 2.54 7.60 -1.45
N SER A 501 2.21 7.01 -2.58
CA SER A 501 3.10 6.88 -3.75
C SER A 501 2.81 7.87 -4.87
N ASP A 502 3.70 7.92 -5.85
CA ASP A 502 3.65 8.77 -7.05
C ASP A 502 3.37 10.25 -6.75
N ALA A 503 3.96 10.82 -5.70
CA ALA A 503 3.80 12.23 -5.36
C ALA A 503 4.66 13.12 -6.27
N ARG A 504 4.03 14.12 -6.87
CA ARG A 504 4.70 15.22 -7.59
C ARG A 504 5.09 16.32 -6.63
N TRP A 505 4.28 16.56 -5.61
CA TRP A 505 4.60 17.47 -4.51
C TRP A 505 3.71 17.21 -3.30
N LEU A 506 4.19 17.62 -2.13
CA LEU A 506 3.38 17.79 -0.91
C LEU A 506 3.74 19.11 -0.25
N SER A 507 2.86 19.63 0.60
CA SER A 507 3.14 20.77 1.47
C SER A 507 2.58 20.55 2.86
N LEU A 508 3.35 20.97 3.86
CA LEU A 508 2.95 21.05 5.25
C LEU A 508 2.91 22.52 5.66
N THR A 509 1.73 23.02 6.03
CA THR A 509 1.54 24.43 6.44
C THR A 509 0.78 24.54 7.76
N ASN A 510 0.99 25.65 8.46
CA ASN A 510 0.17 26.03 9.59
C ASN A 510 -1.13 26.70 9.14
N HIS A 511 -1.94 27.15 10.10
CA HIS A 511 -3.21 27.84 9.84
C HIS A 511 -3.07 29.17 9.09
N SER A 512 -1.90 29.82 9.12
CA SER A 512 -1.66 31.07 8.38
C SER A 512 -1.15 30.84 6.96
N GLY A 513 -0.88 29.60 6.56
CA GLY A 513 -0.28 29.25 5.26
C GLY A 513 1.25 29.20 5.26
N LEU A 514 1.91 29.52 6.38
CA LEU A 514 3.36 29.42 6.50
C LEU A 514 3.77 27.95 6.58
N GLY A 515 4.80 27.56 5.83
CA GLY A 515 5.33 26.20 5.89
C GLY A 515 6.31 25.87 4.78
N LEU A 516 6.40 24.57 4.45
CA LEU A 516 7.31 24.05 3.42
C LEU A 516 6.53 23.25 2.37
N LYS A 517 6.94 23.40 1.12
CA LYS A 517 6.50 22.57 0.00
C LYS A 517 7.67 21.75 -0.52
N PHE A 518 7.46 20.47 -0.73
CA PHE A 518 8.42 19.53 -1.29
C PHE A 518 7.95 19.16 -2.69
N VAL A 519 8.77 19.40 -3.71
CA VAL A 519 8.41 19.22 -5.12
C VAL A 519 9.38 18.24 -5.74
N ALA A 520 8.84 17.17 -6.32
CA ALA A 520 9.62 16.15 -6.98
C ALA A 520 10.33 16.74 -8.19
N ASN A 521 11.56 16.32 -8.42
CA ASN A 521 12.33 16.74 -9.58
C ASN A 521 12.79 15.51 -10.37
N ASN A 522 12.70 15.58 -11.70
CA ASN A 522 12.88 14.48 -12.66
C ASN A 522 11.88 13.30 -12.55
N GLU A 523 11.54 12.86 -11.36
CA GLU A 523 10.62 11.74 -11.08
C GLU A 523 9.76 12.03 -9.84
N THR A 524 8.72 11.23 -9.61
CA THR A 524 7.90 11.30 -8.39
C THR A 524 8.65 10.75 -7.18
N PHE A 525 8.25 11.18 -5.98
CA PHE A 525 8.68 10.57 -4.71
C PHE A 525 7.48 9.93 -3.99
N GLU A 526 7.75 9.19 -2.93
CA GLU A 526 6.78 8.61 -2.01
C GLU A 526 6.90 9.30 -0.63
N PHE A 527 5.88 9.26 0.21
CA PHE A 527 5.95 9.92 1.52
C PHE A 527 5.02 9.34 2.59
N ASN A 528 5.39 9.59 3.84
CA ASN A 528 4.53 9.46 5.02
C ASN A 528 4.60 10.76 5.82
N ALA A 529 3.48 11.21 6.39
CA ALA A 529 3.45 12.34 7.33
C ALA A 529 2.63 11.95 8.55
N LEU A 530 3.27 11.76 9.71
CA LEU A 530 2.64 11.24 10.93
C LEU A 530 3.07 12.01 12.17
N GLN A 531 2.26 11.99 13.23
CA GLN A 531 2.56 12.63 14.52
C GLN A 531 3.16 11.65 15.53
N HIS A 532 4.00 10.73 15.06
CA HIS A 532 4.78 9.79 15.86
C HIS A 532 5.97 9.33 15.01
N THR A 533 6.97 8.74 15.64
CA THR A 533 8.15 8.25 14.91
C THR A 533 7.93 6.86 14.33
N THR A 534 8.76 6.46 13.35
CA THR A 534 8.88 5.06 12.95
C THR A 534 9.12 4.14 14.16
N SER A 535 9.96 4.56 15.11
CA SER A 535 10.26 3.78 16.32
C SER A 535 9.08 3.65 17.28
N ASP A 536 8.15 4.60 17.29
CA ASP A 536 6.93 4.50 18.09
C ASP A 536 6.05 3.35 17.61
N SER A 537 6.08 2.98 16.33
CA SER A 537 5.31 1.86 15.75
C SER A 537 6.10 0.56 15.62
N ASP A 538 7.41 0.58 15.86
CA ASP A 538 8.31 -0.58 15.72
C ASP A 538 8.49 -1.29 17.07
N PRO A 539 8.06 -2.56 17.24
CA PRO A 539 8.22 -3.29 18.50
C PRO A 539 9.61 -3.93 18.69
N GLY A 540 10.51 -3.84 17.72
CA GLY A 540 11.83 -4.47 17.75
C GLY A 540 11.88 -5.81 17.00
N GLU A 541 12.80 -6.69 17.41
CA GLU A 541 13.03 -7.98 16.74
C GLU A 541 11.91 -9.01 16.98
N GLU A 542 11.18 -8.84 18.08
CA GLU A 542 10.11 -9.73 18.52
C GLU A 542 8.78 -9.00 18.52
N LYS A 543 7.69 -9.73 18.24
CA LYS A 543 6.35 -9.18 18.38
C LYS A 543 6.09 -8.88 19.85
N LEU A 544 5.57 -7.69 20.13
CA LEU A 544 5.15 -7.27 21.47
C LEU A 544 3.63 -7.10 21.51
N LEU A 545 3.06 -7.33 22.70
CA LEU A 545 1.66 -7.03 22.98
C LEU A 545 1.48 -5.50 23.04
N ARG A 546 1.06 -4.89 21.93
CA ARG A 546 0.93 -3.44 21.77
C ARG A 546 -0.36 -3.10 21.02
N THR A 547 -0.91 -1.95 21.35
CA THR A 547 -2.16 -1.43 20.81
C THR A 547 -1.93 -0.03 20.24
N PRO A 548 -2.87 0.54 19.45
CA PRO A 548 -2.79 1.94 19.03
C PRO A 548 -2.68 2.93 20.19
N LEU A 549 -3.09 2.55 21.41
CA LEU A 549 -2.96 3.41 22.60
C LEU A 549 -1.51 3.57 23.07
N ASP A 550 -0.61 2.68 22.65
CA ASP A 550 0.82 2.71 22.96
C ASP A 550 1.63 3.54 21.95
N VAL A 551 0.97 4.16 20.97
CA VAL A 551 1.56 5.12 20.03
C VAL A 551 1.09 6.51 20.42
N GLU A 552 1.93 7.26 21.11
CA GLU A 552 1.59 8.59 21.59
C GLU A 552 1.73 9.64 20.48
N THR A 553 0.77 10.56 20.40
CA THR A 553 0.90 11.75 19.55
C THR A 553 2.05 12.63 20.07
N ARG A 554 3.01 12.92 19.20
CA ARG A 554 4.19 13.74 19.48
C ARG A 554 3.92 15.21 19.18
N ASP A 555 4.83 16.07 19.62
CA ASP A 555 4.76 17.51 19.42
C ASP A 555 5.48 17.97 18.13
N PHE A 556 5.53 17.07 17.15
CA PHE A 556 6.06 17.27 15.79
C PHE A 556 5.26 16.47 14.77
N VAL A 557 5.51 16.74 13.49
CA VAL A 557 5.17 15.85 12.37
C VAL A 557 6.48 15.25 11.85
N GLU A 558 6.57 13.93 11.83
CA GLU A 558 7.62 13.21 11.14
C GLU A 558 7.21 13.02 9.67
N LEU A 559 8.04 13.54 8.77
CA LEU A 559 7.84 13.50 7.34
C LEU A 559 8.95 12.64 6.72
N HIS A 560 8.55 11.55 6.07
CA HIS A 560 9.41 10.74 5.22
C HIS A 560 9.25 11.20 3.76
N ILE A 561 10.35 11.35 3.04
CA ILE A 561 10.40 11.63 1.61
C ILE A 561 11.26 10.54 0.97
N ASP A 562 10.58 9.60 0.35
CA ASP A 562 11.15 8.33 -0.07
C ASP A 562 11.34 8.31 -1.59
N HIS A 563 12.46 7.76 -2.02
CA HIS A 563 12.62 7.33 -3.41
C HIS A 563 11.81 6.06 -3.66
N LYS A 564 11.89 5.11 -2.71
CA LYS A 564 11.28 3.79 -2.79
C LYS A 564 10.93 3.25 -1.40
N MET A 565 9.74 2.69 -1.26
CA MET A 565 9.29 1.86 -0.15
C MET A 565 8.93 0.46 -0.66
N MET A 566 9.52 -0.59 -0.05
CA MET A 566 9.23 -1.99 -0.38
C MET A 566 7.73 -2.29 -0.31
N GLY A 567 7.23 -3.24 -1.10
CA GLY A 567 5.83 -3.65 -1.05
C GLY A 567 5.38 -4.18 0.32
N VAL A 568 4.07 -4.26 0.55
CA VAL A 568 3.50 -4.84 1.77
C VAL A 568 3.32 -6.36 1.69
N GLY A 569 3.26 -6.93 0.48
CA GLY A 569 3.00 -8.35 0.27
C GLY A 569 1.62 -8.77 0.77
N GLY A 570 1.43 -10.08 0.99
CA GLY A 570 0.17 -10.61 1.49
C GLY A 570 -0.26 -11.95 0.92
N ASP A 571 0.56 -12.63 0.12
CA ASP A 571 0.28 -14.02 -0.28
C ASP A 571 0.01 -14.90 0.95
N ASN A 572 0.80 -14.70 2.02
CA ASN A 572 0.54 -15.13 3.38
C ASN A 572 1.33 -14.25 4.38
N SER A 573 1.13 -14.45 5.68
CA SER A 573 1.82 -13.71 6.75
C SER A 573 2.75 -14.60 7.59
N TRP A 574 3.33 -15.65 7.01
CA TRP A 574 4.21 -16.61 7.70
C TRP A 574 5.36 -17.13 6.81
N GLY A 575 5.87 -16.27 5.93
CA GLY A 575 7.11 -16.52 5.20
C GLY A 575 7.19 -15.86 3.84
N ALA A 576 6.05 -15.57 3.23
CA ALA A 576 6.01 -14.89 1.93
C ALA A 576 6.58 -13.47 2.03
N LYS A 577 7.37 -13.10 1.02
CA LYS A 577 7.84 -11.74 0.79
C LYS A 577 6.94 -11.06 -0.25
N PRO A 578 7.02 -9.72 -0.41
CA PRO A 578 6.50 -9.07 -1.61
C PRO A 578 7.05 -9.73 -2.89
N HIS A 579 6.34 -9.63 -4.00
CA HIS A 579 6.85 -10.17 -5.27
C HIS A 579 8.06 -9.37 -5.74
N ASN A 580 8.95 -10.00 -6.51
CA ASN A 580 10.26 -9.44 -6.89
C ASN A 580 10.22 -7.99 -7.45
N PRO A 581 9.24 -7.57 -8.26
CA PRO A 581 9.17 -6.18 -8.75
C PRO A 581 9.02 -5.11 -7.65
N TYR A 582 8.65 -5.53 -6.43
CA TYR A 582 8.35 -4.68 -5.29
C TYR A 582 9.39 -4.80 -4.17
N ILE A 583 10.55 -5.41 -4.45
CA ILE A 583 11.69 -5.55 -3.55
C ILE A 583 12.87 -4.73 -4.09
N PHE A 584 13.60 -4.05 -3.20
CA PHE A 584 14.76 -3.22 -3.53
C PHE A 584 16.03 -3.80 -2.93
N TYR A 585 17.04 -4.06 -3.75
CA TYR A 585 18.32 -4.65 -3.33
C TYR A 585 19.46 -3.63 -3.37
N ALA A 586 20.51 -3.86 -2.59
CA ALA A 586 21.66 -2.95 -2.47
C ALA A 586 22.70 -3.10 -3.59
N ASP A 587 22.43 -3.93 -4.60
CA ASP A 587 23.31 -4.22 -5.76
C ASP A 587 23.21 -3.16 -6.88
N GLN A 588 22.46 -2.09 -6.64
CA GLN A 588 22.29 -0.97 -7.57
C GLN A 588 22.41 0.37 -6.86
N LYS A 589 22.67 1.41 -7.65
CA LYS A 589 22.70 2.80 -7.19
C LYS A 589 21.29 3.38 -7.18
N TYR A 590 20.92 3.96 -6.05
CA TYR A 590 19.68 4.73 -5.90
C TYR A 590 20.00 6.21 -5.95
N SER A 591 19.23 6.99 -6.71
CA SER A 591 19.39 8.43 -6.79
C SER A 591 18.04 9.07 -7.04
N PHE A 592 17.69 10.07 -6.24
CA PHE A 592 16.47 10.83 -6.41
C PHE A 592 16.70 12.27 -5.95
N ASN A 593 15.80 13.15 -6.37
CA ASN A 593 15.98 14.58 -6.18
C ASN A 593 14.64 15.30 -6.05
N PHE A 594 14.61 16.33 -5.22
CA PHE A 594 13.42 17.13 -4.96
C PHE A 594 13.83 18.53 -4.52
N SER A 595 12.90 19.48 -4.56
CA SER A 595 13.09 20.84 -4.10
C SER A 595 12.25 21.12 -2.86
N ILE A 596 12.81 21.82 -1.88
CA ILE A 596 12.11 22.38 -0.73
C ILE A 596 11.88 23.87 -1.02
N LEU A 597 10.63 24.32 -0.92
CA LEU A 597 10.25 25.71 -1.17
C LEU A 597 9.56 26.28 0.08
N PRO A 598 9.92 27.50 0.51
CA PRO A 598 9.17 28.19 1.55
C PRO A 598 7.78 28.61 1.05
N LEU A 599 6.76 28.41 1.88
CA LEU A 599 5.40 28.91 1.68
C LEU A 599 5.11 30.04 2.68
N LYS A 600 4.42 31.08 2.21
CA LYS A 600 4.09 32.29 2.97
C LYS A 600 2.58 32.50 3.02
#